data_AF-V6KDU3-F1
#
_entry.id   AF-V6KDU3-F1
#
_cell.length_a   1.000
_cell.length_b   1.000
_cell.length_c   1.000
_cell.angle_alpha   90.00
_cell.angle_beta   90.00
_cell.angle_gamma   90.00
#
_symmetry.space_group_name_H-M   'P 1'
#
loop_
_entity.id
_entity.type
_entity.pdbx_description
1 polymer ?
#
loop_
_entity_poly.entity_id
_entity_poly.type
_entity_poly.pdbx_seq_one_letter_code
_entity_poly.pdbx_strand_id
1 'polypeptide(L)'
;MDEEVHRLHGRYGVDYPEHTYFEREQPVIDAVRQRFVKELSAGNDVVLDHGLWRRSERDAWRQAAREAGGCPLVVYLPADRNELLRRLAERNQREDANALTVTPEALDDFFARFDVPAEDEEVIVYTGSVDSLLTTLTTDRQS
;
A
#
# COMPACT_ATOMS: atom_id res chain seq x y z
N MET A 1 2.42 -6.06 -4.21
CA MET A 1 1.35 -5.90 -5.23
C MET A 1 1.97 -5.55 -6.57
N ASP A 2 2.65 -4.40 -6.65
CA ASP A 2 3.28 -3.89 -7.87
C ASP A 2 4.38 -4.83 -8.40
N GLU A 3 5.13 -5.50 -7.52
CA GLU A 3 6.08 -6.54 -7.89
C GLU A 3 5.42 -7.73 -8.61
N GLU A 4 4.19 -8.09 -8.23
CA GLU A 4 3.46 -9.21 -8.81
C GLU A 4 2.84 -8.83 -10.16
N VAL A 5 2.34 -7.59 -10.28
CA VAL A 5 1.94 -7.00 -11.58
C VAL A 5 3.15 -6.92 -12.50
N HIS A 6 4.30 -6.48 -12.01
CA HIS A 6 5.55 -6.44 -12.78
C HIS A 6 5.98 -7.84 -13.23
N ARG A 7 5.94 -8.84 -12.33
CA ARG A 7 6.27 -10.23 -12.65
C ARG A 7 5.37 -10.82 -13.73
N LEU A 8 4.08 -10.46 -13.73
CA LEU A 8 3.08 -11.01 -14.65
C LEU A 8 2.95 -10.24 -15.98
N HIS A 9 3.22 -8.94 -15.98
CA HIS A 9 2.92 -8.05 -17.11
C HIS A 9 4.10 -7.20 -17.58
N GLY A 10 5.22 -7.15 -16.85
CA GLY A 10 6.37 -6.31 -17.17
C GLY A 10 6.27 -4.89 -16.58
N ARG A 11 7.07 -3.96 -17.09
CA ARG A 11 7.19 -2.58 -16.62
C ARG A 11 6.00 -1.71 -17.03
N TYR A 12 5.39 -1.03 -16.06
CA TYR A 12 4.36 -0.01 -16.27
C TYR A 12 4.87 1.09 -17.20
N GLY A 13 4.04 1.48 -18.19
CA GLY A 13 4.38 2.54 -19.15
C GLY A 13 5.47 2.19 -20.17
N VAL A 14 6.07 0.98 -20.06
CA VAL A 14 7.11 0.49 -20.97
C VAL A 14 6.67 -0.77 -21.70
N ASP A 15 6.30 -1.82 -20.95
CA ASP A 15 5.90 -3.12 -21.50
C ASP A 15 4.38 -3.19 -21.76
N TYR A 16 3.59 -2.30 -21.15
CA TYR A 16 2.17 -2.10 -21.46
C TYR A 16 1.72 -0.64 -21.22
N PRO A 17 0.67 -0.18 -21.92
CA PRO A 17 0.18 1.19 -21.77
C PRO A 17 -0.37 1.45 -20.37
N GLU A 18 -0.06 2.63 -19.82
CA GLU A 18 -0.45 3.09 -18.48
C GLU A 18 -1.96 2.93 -18.20
N HIS A 19 -2.80 3.25 -19.18
CA HIS A 19 -4.25 3.16 -19.07
C HIS A 19 -4.79 1.72 -18.88
N THR A 20 -3.97 0.70 -19.15
CA THR A 20 -4.33 -0.72 -18.96
C THR A 20 -3.92 -1.27 -17.60
N TYR A 21 -3.25 -0.47 -16.75
CA TYR A 21 -2.74 -0.92 -15.45
C TYR A 21 -3.86 -1.45 -14.54
N PHE A 22 -4.96 -0.72 -14.39
CA PHE A 22 -6.05 -1.13 -13.49
C PHE A 22 -6.70 -2.45 -13.91
N GLU A 23 -6.85 -2.69 -15.22
CA GLU A 23 -7.38 -3.96 -15.73
C GLU A 23 -6.46 -5.15 -15.42
N ARG A 24 -5.15 -4.90 -15.43
CA ARG A 24 -4.11 -5.90 -15.16
C ARG A 24 -3.88 -6.10 -13.67
N GLU A 25 -4.13 -5.08 -12.87
CA GLU A 25 -3.99 -5.12 -11.42
C GLU A 25 -5.14 -5.91 -10.77
N GLN A 26 -6.36 -5.86 -11.33
CA GLN A 26 -7.53 -6.49 -10.70
C GLN A 26 -7.36 -8.00 -10.43
N PRO A 27 -6.90 -8.85 -11.37
CA PRO A 27 -6.67 -10.26 -11.09
C PRO A 27 -5.58 -10.49 -10.02
N VAL A 28 -4.62 -9.58 -9.93
CA VAL A 28 -3.56 -9.62 -8.89
C VAL A 28 -4.13 -9.26 -7.53
N ILE A 29 -4.99 -8.22 -7.45
CA ILE A 29 -5.71 -7.87 -6.22
C ILE A 29 -6.52 -9.06 -5.72
N ASP A 30 -7.26 -9.73 -6.61
CA ASP A 30 -8.09 -10.87 -6.25
C ASP A 30 -7.25 -12.04 -5.73
N ALA A 31 -6.14 -12.36 -6.41
CA ALA A 31 -5.22 -13.42 -5.97
C ALA A 31 -4.57 -13.09 -4.62
N VAL A 32 -4.14 -11.84 -4.42
CA VAL A 32 -3.56 -11.40 -3.14
C VAL A 32 -4.61 -11.39 -2.04
N ARG A 33 -5.86 -11.02 -2.33
CA ARG A 33 -6.96 -11.09 -1.35
C ARG A 33 -7.22 -12.53 -0.92
N GLN A 34 -7.24 -13.48 -1.86
CA GLN A 34 -7.39 -14.90 -1.53
C GLN A 34 -6.24 -15.40 -0.65
N ARG A 35 -5.00 -15.03 -0.96
CA ARG A 35 -3.84 -15.38 -0.14
C ARG A 35 -3.91 -14.75 1.24
N PHE A 36 -4.24 -13.46 1.31
CA PHE A 36 -4.40 -12.71 2.55
C PHE A 36 -5.40 -13.39 3.49
N VAL A 37 -6.60 -13.72 3.00
CA VAL A 37 -7.63 -14.43 3.79
C VAL A 37 -7.14 -15.80 4.22
N LYS A 38 -6.50 -16.56 3.31
CA LYS A 38 -5.97 -17.89 3.62
C LYS A 38 -4.94 -17.86 4.75
N GLU A 39 -3.99 -16.93 4.71
CA GLU A 39 -2.95 -16.81 5.74
C GLU A 39 -3.55 -16.38 7.09
N LEU A 40 -4.49 -15.43 7.10
CA LEU A 40 -5.20 -15.03 8.32
C LEU A 40 -6.00 -16.20 8.92
N SER A 41 -6.73 -16.95 8.10
CA SER A 41 -7.48 -18.13 8.55
C SER A 41 -6.58 -19.27 9.04
N ALA A 42 -5.31 -19.28 8.64
CA ALA A 42 -4.30 -20.21 9.17
C ALA A 42 -3.71 -19.75 10.51
N GLY A 43 -4.11 -18.58 11.02
CA GLY A 43 -3.60 -17.98 12.26
C GLY A 43 -2.28 -17.23 12.11
N ASN A 44 -1.86 -16.93 10.87
CA ASN A 44 -0.62 -16.20 10.62
C ASN A 44 -0.85 -14.68 10.66
N ASP A 45 0.13 -13.95 11.18
CA ASP A 45 0.18 -12.50 11.07
C ASP A 45 0.59 -12.08 9.65
N VAL A 46 -0.15 -11.14 9.06
CA VAL A 46 0.06 -10.70 7.67
C VAL A 46 0.29 -9.20 7.61
N VAL A 47 1.39 -8.80 6.96
CA VAL A 47 1.61 -7.41 6.54
C VAL A 47 1.23 -7.30 5.07
N LEU A 48 0.21 -6.49 4.78
CA LEU A 48 -0.19 -6.16 3.41
C LEU A 48 0.54 -4.89 2.97
N ASP A 49 1.60 -5.05 2.16
CA ASP A 49 2.29 -3.94 1.52
C ASP A 49 1.60 -3.58 0.20
N HIS A 50 0.59 -2.71 0.30
CA HIS A 50 -0.18 -2.16 -0.81
C HIS A 50 -0.55 -0.71 -0.51
N GLY A 51 -0.64 0.11 -1.56
CA GLY A 51 -0.79 1.56 -1.42
C GLY A 51 -2.05 2.02 -0.68
N LEU A 52 -3.17 1.29 -0.80
CA LEU A 52 -4.45 1.60 -0.13
C LEU A 52 -4.85 3.09 -0.20
N TRP A 53 -4.87 3.64 -1.42
CA TRP A 53 -4.95 5.08 -1.67
C TRP A 53 -6.28 5.67 -1.27
N ARG A 54 -7.36 4.91 -1.41
CA ARG A 54 -8.71 5.38 -1.12
C ARG A 54 -9.23 4.85 0.21
N ARG A 55 -10.09 5.64 0.86
CA ARG A 55 -10.77 5.19 2.09
C ARG A 55 -11.55 3.89 1.86
N SER A 56 -12.25 3.79 0.72
CA SER A 56 -13.00 2.59 0.35
C SER A 56 -12.12 1.35 0.19
N GLU A 57 -10.87 1.49 -0.26
CA GLU A 57 -9.91 0.40 -0.34
C GLU A 57 -9.48 -0.04 1.07
N ARG A 58 -9.11 0.91 1.93
CA ARG A 58 -8.78 0.63 3.34
C ARG A 58 -9.92 -0.10 4.05
N ASP A 59 -11.15 0.36 3.87
CA ASP A 59 -12.33 -0.23 4.49
C ASP A 59 -12.59 -1.65 3.97
N ALA A 60 -12.45 -1.87 2.66
CA ALA A 60 -12.64 -3.20 2.05
C ALA A 60 -11.60 -4.23 2.56
N TRP A 61 -10.35 -3.82 2.74
CA TRP A 61 -9.30 -4.70 3.28
C TRP A 61 -9.44 -4.95 4.78
N ARG A 62 -9.81 -3.92 5.56
CA ARG A 62 -10.15 -4.09 6.99
C ARG A 62 -11.32 -5.06 7.17
N GLN A 63 -12.36 -4.93 6.35
CA GLN A 63 -13.51 -5.83 6.41
C GLN A 63 -13.10 -7.27 6.10
N ALA A 64 -12.34 -7.49 5.03
CA ALA A 64 -11.84 -8.82 4.68
C ALA A 64 -10.98 -9.44 5.79
N ALA A 65 -10.17 -8.63 6.49
CA ALA A 65 -9.38 -9.10 7.62
C ALA A 65 -10.25 -9.57 8.79
N ARG A 66 -11.27 -8.77 9.15
CA ARG A 66 -12.21 -9.10 10.24
C ARG A 66 -13.02 -10.34 9.93
N GLU A 67 -13.52 -10.47 8.70
CA GLU A 67 -14.24 -11.66 8.23
C GLU A 67 -13.38 -12.92 8.27
N ALA A 68 -12.08 -12.80 8.06
CA ALA A 68 -11.11 -13.90 8.18
C ALA A 68 -10.68 -14.18 9.64
N GLY A 69 -11.23 -13.46 10.63
CA GLY A 69 -10.92 -13.61 12.05
C GLY A 69 -9.70 -12.81 12.54
N GLY A 70 -9.17 -11.90 11.71
CA GLY A 70 -8.04 -11.03 12.06
C GLY A 70 -8.44 -9.71 12.71
N CYS A 71 -7.47 -9.06 13.34
CA CYS A 71 -7.60 -7.71 13.91
C CYS A 71 -6.79 -6.71 13.06
N PRO A 72 -7.41 -6.04 12.07
CA PRO A 72 -6.65 -5.19 11.15
C PRO A 72 -6.16 -3.90 11.83
N LEU A 73 -4.87 -3.62 11.65
CA LEU A 73 -4.26 -2.33 11.97
C LEU A 73 -3.81 -1.66 10.68
N VAL A 74 -4.04 -0.35 10.55
CA VAL A 74 -3.60 0.43 9.39
C VAL A 74 -2.53 1.41 9.83
N VAL A 75 -1.35 1.31 9.24
CA VAL A 75 -0.25 2.24 9.49
C VAL A 75 -0.24 3.29 8.39
N TYR A 76 -0.42 4.55 8.75
CA TYR A 76 -0.32 5.69 7.84
C TYR A 76 1.08 6.31 7.92
N LEU A 77 1.76 6.44 6.78
CA LEU A 77 3.11 6.98 6.69
C LEU A 77 3.04 8.36 6.01
N PRO A 78 2.80 9.45 6.76
CA PRO A 78 2.79 10.79 6.18
C PRO A 78 4.18 11.16 5.68
N ALA A 79 4.24 11.73 4.48
CA ALA A 79 5.44 12.36 3.94
C ALA A 79 5.02 13.62 3.18
N ASP A 80 5.72 14.72 3.40
CA ASP A 80 5.47 15.94 2.64
C ASP A 80 5.99 15.81 1.20
N ARG A 81 5.49 16.68 0.33
CA ARG A 81 5.83 16.68 -1.10
C ARG A 81 7.33 16.82 -1.36
N ASN A 82 8.05 17.61 -0.56
CA ASN A 82 9.48 17.82 -0.77
C ASN A 82 10.27 16.54 -0.46
N GLU A 83 9.91 15.85 0.62
CA GLU A 83 10.52 14.58 0.98
C GLU A 83 10.20 13.49 -0.04
N LEU A 84 8.97 13.44 -0.55
CA LEU A 84 8.60 12.52 -1.63
C LEU A 84 9.40 12.79 -2.92
N LEU A 85 9.53 14.05 -3.33
CA LEU A 85 10.34 14.41 -4.49
C LEU A 85 11.83 14.07 -4.31
N ARG A 86 12.38 14.28 -3.12
CA ARG A 86 13.77 13.90 -2.80
C ARG A 86 13.96 12.39 -2.95
N ARG A 87 13.05 11.59 -2.38
CA ARG A 87 13.09 10.11 -2.50
C ARG A 87 12.90 9.65 -3.94
N LEU A 88 12.02 10.29 -4.70
CA LEU A 88 11.81 9.99 -6.12
C LEU A 88 13.05 10.32 -6.97
N ALA A 89 13.75 11.42 -6.68
CA ALA A 89 14.98 11.77 -7.40
C ALA A 89 16.09 10.73 -7.21
N GLU A 90 16.19 10.13 -6.03
CA GLU A 90 17.10 9.01 -5.75
C GLU A 90 16.60 7.71 -6.42
N ARG A 91 15.30 7.41 -6.29
CA ARG A 91 14.70 6.19 -6.80
C ARG A 91 14.69 6.12 -8.33
N ASN A 92 14.40 7.22 -9.01
CA ASN A 92 14.36 7.29 -10.47
C ASN A 92 15.73 7.07 -11.13
N GLN A 93 16.82 7.00 -10.36
CA GLN A 93 18.15 6.62 -10.86
C GLN A 93 18.35 5.10 -10.92
N ARG A 94 17.43 4.32 -10.35
CA ARG A 94 17.46 2.86 -10.33
C ARG A 94 16.61 2.30 -11.46
N GLU A 95 16.97 1.12 -11.97
CA GLU A 95 16.26 0.43 -13.07
C GLU A 95 15.51 -0.85 -12.62
N ASP A 96 15.43 -1.10 -11.31
CA ASP A 96 14.75 -2.29 -10.77
C ASP A 96 13.22 -2.14 -10.70
N ALA A 97 12.52 -3.26 -10.47
CA ALA A 97 11.05 -3.32 -10.47
C ALA A 97 10.38 -2.37 -9.45
N ASN A 98 11.10 -1.93 -8.42
CA ASN A 98 10.62 -1.01 -7.39
C ASN A 98 10.95 0.45 -7.71
N ALA A 99 11.49 0.74 -8.90
CA ALA A 99 11.94 2.04 -9.35
C ALA A 99 11.18 2.54 -10.59
N LEU A 100 9.85 2.37 -10.61
CA LEU A 100 9.01 3.02 -11.61
C LEU A 100 9.25 4.53 -11.59
N THR A 101 9.61 5.08 -12.75
CA THR A 101 9.88 6.50 -12.90
C THR A 101 8.61 7.30 -12.66
N VAL A 102 8.60 8.10 -11.60
CA VAL A 102 7.50 9.01 -11.28
C VAL A 102 8.01 10.44 -11.48
N THR A 103 7.37 11.19 -12.37
CA THR A 103 7.68 12.61 -12.57
C THR A 103 7.04 13.46 -11.47
N PRO A 104 7.52 14.70 -11.24
CA PRO A 104 6.87 15.63 -10.33
C PRO A 104 5.39 15.87 -10.65
N GLU A 105 5.02 15.92 -11.93
CA GLU A 105 3.64 16.12 -12.39
C GLU A 105 2.77 14.89 -12.08
N ALA A 106 3.31 13.69 -12.29
CA ALA A 106 2.63 12.44 -11.91
C ALA A 106 2.43 12.37 -10.39
N LEU A 107 3.37 12.88 -9.59
CA LEU A 107 3.21 12.97 -8.14
C LEU A 107 2.04 13.89 -7.75
N ASP A 108 1.82 14.99 -8.47
CA ASP A 108 0.68 15.88 -8.22
C ASP A 108 -0.66 15.17 -8.52
N ASP A 109 -0.73 14.37 -9.59
CA ASP A 109 -1.87 13.50 -9.88
C ASP A 109 -2.09 12.45 -8.78
N PHE A 110 -1.01 11.94 -8.17
CA PHE A 110 -1.10 10.99 -7.07
C PHE A 110 -1.71 11.63 -5.82
N PHE A 111 -1.25 12.83 -5.46
CA PHE A 111 -1.83 13.61 -4.36
C PHE A 111 -3.31 13.91 -4.59
N ALA A 112 -3.72 14.24 -5.82
CA ALA A 112 -5.12 14.53 -6.14
C ALA A 112 -6.05 13.31 -6.01
N ARG A 113 -5.50 12.10 -6.05
CA ARG A 113 -6.25 10.82 -5.99
C ARG A 113 -6.16 10.11 -4.64
N PHE A 114 -5.29 10.57 -3.75
CA PHE A 114 -5.04 9.97 -2.45
C PHE A 114 -5.98 10.54 -1.39
N ASP A 115 -6.71 9.66 -0.71
CA ASP A 115 -7.53 10.03 0.44
C ASP A 115 -6.67 9.95 1.70
N VAL A 116 -6.19 11.11 2.18
CA VAL A 116 -5.57 11.23 3.51
C VAL A 116 -6.54 10.65 4.55
N PRO A 117 -6.08 9.77 5.47
CA PRO A 117 -6.94 9.26 6.52
C PRO A 117 -7.63 10.39 7.28
N ALA A 118 -8.96 10.31 7.35
CA ALA A 118 -9.77 11.28 8.08
C ALA A 118 -9.66 11.05 9.61
N GLU A 119 -10.05 12.05 10.40
CA GLU A 119 -9.99 11.97 11.87
C GLU A 119 -10.86 10.84 12.46
N ASP A 120 -11.88 10.40 11.72
CA ASP A 120 -12.75 9.28 12.10
C ASP A 120 -12.23 7.91 11.67
N GLU A 121 -11.06 7.84 11.00
CA GLU A 121 -10.42 6.60 10.61
C GLU A 121 -9.39 6.14 11.66
N GLU A 122 -9.56 4.93 12.16
CA GLU A 122 -8.60 4.30 13.10
C GLU A 122 -7.29 3.91 12.41
N VAL A 123 -6.32 4.83 12.39
CA VAL A 123 -4.98 4.61 11.83
C VAL A 123 -3.89 4.90 12.86
N ILE A 124 -2.80 4.14 12.79
CA ILE A 124 -1.57 4.42 13.52
C ILE A 124 -0.70 5.30 12.63
N VAL A 125 -0.44 6.54 13.05
CA VAL A 125 0.40 7.47 12.29
C VAL A 125 1.86 7.22 12.60
N TYR A 126 2.66 6.92 11.58
CA TYR A 126 4.10 6.79 11.71
C TYR A 126 4.74 8.18 11.87
N THR A 127 5.53 8.35 12.92
CA THR A 127 6.14 9.63 13.30
C THR A 127 7.66 9.68 13.04
N GLY A 128 8.20 8.71 12.29
CA GLY A 128 9.65 8.60 12.05
C GLY A 128 10.41 7.70 13.02
N SER A 129 9.72 7.06 13.97
CA SER A 129 10.31 6.15 14.96
C SER A 129 9.71 4.74 14.83
N VAL A 130 10.55 3.78 14.44
CA VAL A 130 10.15 2.37 14.35
C VAL A 130 9.84 1.80 15.74
N ASP A 131 10.61 2.18 16.77
CA ASP A 131 10.41 1.71 18.14
C ASP A 131 9.04 2.17 18.69
N SER A 132 8.65 3.42 18.40
CA SER A 132 7.34 3.95 18.79
C SER A 132 6.20 3.23 18.07
N LEU A 133 6.38 2.94 16.77
CA LEU A 133 5.40 2.18 16.00
C LEU A 133 5.24 0.76 16.54
N LEU A 134 6.34 0.05 16.79
CA LEU A 134 6.31 -1.31 17.34
C LEU A 134 5.66 -1.36 18.72
N THR A 135 5.92 -0.36 19.57
CA THR A 135 5.29 -0.25 20.90
C THR A 135 3.76 -0.12 20.76
N THR A 136 3.31 0.71 19.82
CA THR A 136 1.88 0.92 19.57
C THR A 136 1.23 -0.36 19.03
N LEU A 137 1.82 -0.98 18.01
CA LEU A 137 1.33 -2.23 17.42
C LEU A 137 1.22 -3.37 18.45
N THR A 138 2.17 -3.45 19.40
CA THR A 138 2.17 -4.49 20.44
C THR A 138 1.06 -4.26 21.46
N THR A 139 0.75 -3.00 21.76
CA THR A 139 -0.32 -2.63 22.71
C THR A 139 -1.70 -2.96 22.12
N ASP A 140 -1.92 -2.60 20.86
CA ASP A 140 -3.21 -2.84 20.17
C ASP A 140 -3.46 -4.33 19.93
N ARG A 141 -2.41 -5.15 19.77
CA ARG A 141 -2.53 -6.61 19.64
C ARG A 141 -3.02 -7.29 20.94
N GLN A 142 -2.86 -6.67 22.09
CA GLN A 142 -3.21 -7.25 23.40
C GLN A 142 -4.60 -6.84 23.91
N SER A 143 -5.32 -5.99 23.16
CA SER A 143 -6.64 -5.44 23.51
C SER A 143 -7.76 -6.17 22.80
#